data_AF-A0A4Y9RDY5-F1
#
_entry.id   AF-A0A4Y9RDY5-F1
#
_cell.length_a   1.000
_cell.length_b   1.000
_cell.length_c   1.000
_cell.angle_alpha   90.00
_cell.angle_beta   90.00
_cell.angle_gamma   90.00
#
_symmetry.space_group_name_H-M   'P 1'
#
loop_
_entity.id
_entity.type
_entity.pdbx_description
1 polymer ?
#
loop_
_entity_poly.entity_id
_entity_poly.type
_entity_poly.pdbx_seq_one_letter_code
_entity_poly.pdbx_strand_id
1 'polypeptide(L)'
;MAGTSVTLDISTRFVGQNEEMYIVRPGEGFSLYNDFMRHRAIFLDFPDIRLDFAATPKKDALRQAVVRSMELREWHRRHQRGPEPSRDPSDYVDAAKGRRVGRYVGAVERLYYTLKPGTIVVVPGPGYFSDVLIGEIVGPPTTVTDVSLYPGETLPARRVRWIGKRPKARFKEVLRDRLQKPTPLMAIDRSVRHEVLEAAFDQFAIGETFSARLRTTAADFSTLDDYNIQSFLNYVSGVLAAVEEEKRPAKAMDMAAALEMLKAHRDLVPELTSNINSPGALRLFNKRMLPIAAALLLALATSGASISPATVDIKVVNSAVAGDDPCALVVQEHVMAAVRLMDLDTWHQVCVQARDAAKSTGLATSITVVNDVDTP
;
A
#
# COMPACT_ATOMS: atom_id res chain seq x y z
N MET A 1 33.31 -8.23 25.01
CA MET A 1 32.80 -8.83 23.77
C MET A 1 31.92 -7.78 23.13
N ALA A 2 32.25 -7.33 21.91
CA ALA A 2 31.42 -6.36 21.19
C ALA A 2 30.06 -7.03 20.89
N GLY A 3 28.96 -6.37 21.24
CA GLY A 3 27.62 -6.85 20.93
C GLY A 3 27.35 -6.64 19.44
N THR A 4 26.81 -7.66 18.76
CA THR A 4 26.35 -7.48 17.39
C THR A 4 25.04 -6.68 17.43
N SER A 5 25.05 -5.47 16.88
CA SER A 5 23.84 -4.68 16.68
C SER A 5 23.23 -5.03 15.31
N VAL A 6 21.91 -5.20 15.28
CA VAL A 6 21.17 -5.49 14.04
C VAL A 6 20.07 -4.46 13.90
N THR A 7 20.09 -3.72 12.79
CA THR A 7 19.03 -2.77 12.43
C THR A 7 18.01 -3.43 11.51
N LEU A 8 16.74 -3.37 11.88
CA LEU A 8 15.60 -3.96 11.17
C LEU A 8 14.65 -2.86 10.71
N ASP A 9 14.42 -2.75 9.41
CA ASP A 9 13.47 -1.77 8.86
C ASP A 9 12.13 -2.42 8.54
N ILE A 10 11.08 -2.09 9.30
CA ILE A 10 9.74 -2.67 9.14
C ILE A 10 9.00 -2.16 7.92
N SER A 11 9.42 -1.03 7.33
CA SER A 11 8.79 -0.38 6.17
C SER A 11 7.24 -0.39 6.20
N THR A 12 6.65 -0.20 7.39
CA THR A 12 5.22 -0.38 7.62
C THR A 12 4.46 0.93 7.40
N ARG A 13 3.46 0.92 6.52
CA ARG A 13 2.59 2.09 6.31
C ARG A 13 1.48 2.17 7.37
N PHE A 14 1.49 3.21 8.19
CA PHE A 14 0.43 3.51 9.17
C PHE A 14 -0.68 4.39 8.57
N VAL A 15 -1.75 3.78 8.11
CA VAL A 15 -2.87 4.46 7.45
C VAL A 15 -3.88 4.93 8.49
N GLY A 16 -4.16 6.23 8.51
CA GLY A 16 -5.12 6.79 9.46
C GLY A 16 -6.54 6.25 9.20
N GLN A 17 -7.34 6.03 10.25
CA GLN A 17 -8.73 5.55 10.10
C GLN A 17 -9.58 6.48 9.21
N ASN A 18 -9.29 7.79 9.28
CA ASN A 18 -9.97 8.82 8.50
C ASN A 18 -9.23 9.19 7.20
N GLU A 19 -8.10 8.55 6.90
CA GLU A 19 -7.37 8.80 5.66
C GLU A 19 -8.24 8.39 4.47
N GLU A 20 -8.50 9.35 3.58
CA GLU A 20 -9.36 9.14 2.43
C GLU A 20 -8.56 8.56 1.27
N MET A 21 -9.17 7.63 0.54
CA MET A 21 -8.62 7.07 -0.69
C MET A 21 -9.58 7.39 -1.83
N TYR A 22 -9.05 7.60 -3.03
CA TYR A 22 -9.86 8.06 -4.16
C TYR A 22 -9.65 7.20 -5.40
N ILE A 23 -10.74 6.83 -6.09
CA ILE A 23 -10.67 6.32 -7.46
C ILE A 23 -10.59 7.52 -8.40
N VAL A 24 -9.61 7.50 -9.30
CA VAL A 24 -9.44 8.50 -10.36
C VAL A 24 -9.64 7.80 -11.69
N ARG A 25 -10.66 8.21 -12.44
CA ARG A 25 -10.96 7.60 -13.74
C ARG A 25 -10.03 8.18 -14.81
N PRO A 26 -9.27 7.35 -15.55
CA PRO A 26 -8.34 7.83 -16.57
C PRO A 26 -9.05 8.14 -17.89
N GLY A 27 -9.92 9.15 -17.89
CA GLY A 27 -10.67 9.58 -19.07
C GLY A 27 -11.85 8.66 -19.44
N GLU A 28 -12.52 9.02 -20.52
CA GLU A 28 -13.57 8.18 -21.10
C GLU A 28 -12.98 6.93 -21.72
N GLY A 29 -13.65 5.78 -21.56
CA GLY A 29 -13.11 4.51 -22.05
C GLY A 29 -11.73 4.12 -21.50
N PHE A 30 -11.25 4.77 -20.42
CA PHE A 30 -9.91 4.58 -19.85
C PHE A 30 -8.77 4.99 -20.79
N SER A 31 -9.04 5.89 -21.73
CA SER A 31 -8.11 6.30 -22.80
C SER A 31 -6.81 6.94 -22.30
N LEU A 32 -6.80 7.52 -21.10
CA LEU A 32 -5.63 8.20 -20.50
C LEU A 32 -4.80 7.28 -19.58
N TYR A 33 -5.12 5.99 -19.48
CA TYR A 33 -4.49 5.08 -18.52
C TYR A 33 -2.97 4.96 -18.75
N ASN A 34 -2.56 4.86 -20.01
CA ASN A 34 -1.14 4.77 -20.37
C ASN A 34 -0.39 6.09 -20.12
N ASP A 35 -1.05 7.24 -20.33
CA ASP A 35 -0.46 8.55 -20.04
C ASP A 35 -0.26 8.73 -18.53
N PHE A 36 -1.16 8.23 -17.68
CA PHE A 36 -0.98 8.24 -16.22
C PHE A 36 0.26 7.45 -15.80
N MET A 37 0.46 6.26 -16.38
CA MET A 37 1.64 5.43 -16.14
C MET A 37 2.92 6.13 -16.61
N ARG A 38 2.93 6.61 -17.85
CA ARG A 38 4.09 7.25 -18.50
C ARG A 38 4.56 8.47 -17.71
N HIS A 39 3.62 9.34 -17.34
CA HIS A 39 3.93 10.59 -16.65
C HIS A 39 4.07 10.45 -15.14
N ARG A 40 3.77 9.26 -14.58
CA ARG A 40 3.68 9.03 -13.12
C ARG A 40 2.83 10.12 -12.45
N ALA A 41 1.68 10.38 -13.05
CA ALA A 41 0.79 11.45 -12.64
C ALA A 41 -0.67 11.07 -12.90
N ILE A 42 -1.58 11.69 -12.16
CA ILE A 42 -3.02 11.61 -12.39
C ILE A 42 -3.55 12.99 -12.75
N PHE A 43 -4.53 13.03 -13.64
CA PHE A 43 -5.14 14.28 -14.08
C PHE A 43 -6.57 14.02 -14.54
N LEU A 44 -7.38 15.08 -14.50
CA LEU A 44 -8.72 15.03 -15.06
C LEU A 44 -8.71 15.33 -16.55
N ASP A 45 -9.66 14.77 -17.28
CA ASP A 45 -9.78 14.85 -18.74
C ASP A 45 -10.33 16.23 -19.19
N PHE A 46 -9.55 17.28 -18.91
CA PHE A 46 -9.83 18.69 -19.20
C PHE A 46 -8.58 19.38 -19.79
N PRO A 47 -8.34 19.26 -21.11
CA PRO A 47 -7.23 19.94 -21.77
C PRO A 47 -7.35 21.46 -21.64
N ASP A 48 -6.22 22.13 -21.44
CA ASP A 48 -6.08 23.59 -21.35
C ASP A 48 -7.08 24.25 -20.38
N ILE A 49 -7.42 23.64 -19.24
CA ILE A 49 -8.34 24.24 -18.25
C ILE A 49 -7.76 25.47 -17.54
N ARG A 50 -6.43 25.68 -17.61
CA ARG A 50 -5.67 26.82 -17.04
C ARG A 50 -6.08 27.15 -15.61
N LEU A 51 -5.45 26.45 -14.66
CA LEU A 51 -5.69 26.63 -13.24
C LEU A 51 -4.54 27.41 -12.61
N ASP A 52 -4.89 28.35 -11.73
CA ASP A 52 -3.95 28.93 -10.78
C ASP A 52 -3.95 28.07 -9.52
N PHE A 53 -2.83 27.40 -9.22
CA PHE A 53 -2.72 26.52 -8.05
C PHE A 53 -2.51 27.28 -6.73
N ALA A 54 -2.29 28.60 -6.77
CA ALA A 54 -2.11 29.41 -5.56
C ALA A 54 -3.44 29.66 -4.83
N ALA A 55 -4.56 29.71 -5.55
CA ALA A 55 -5.87 29.96 -4.96
C ALA A 55 -6.99 29.28 -5.74
N THR A 56 -7.98 28.75 -5.01
CA THR A 56 -9.18 28.17 -5.63
C THR A 56 -9.92 29.24 -6.44
N PRO A 57 -10.16 29.04 -7.75
CA PRO A 57 -10.87 30.01 -8.58
C PRO A 57 -12.31 30.22 -8.11
N LYS A 58 -12.90 31.36 -8.46
CA LYS A 58 -14.34 31.58 -8.28
C LYS A 58 -15.13 30.49 -9.01
N LYS A 59 -16.17 29.98 -8.36
CA LYS A 59 -16.95 28.85 -8.87
C LYS A 59 -17.47 29.05 -10.30
N ASP A 60 -17.94 30.23 -10.65
CA ASP A 60 -18.46 30.52 -11.99
C ASP A 60 -17.36 30.52 -13.06
N ALA A 61 -16.20 31.11 -12.75
CA ALA A 61 -15.04 31.08 -13.63
C ALA A 61 -14.54 29.65 -13.85
N LEU A 62 -14.54 28.83 -12.79
CA LEU A 62 -14.15 27.42 -12.89
C LEU A 62 -15.15 26.61 -13.73
N ARG A 63 -16.46 26.88 -13.60
CA ARG A 63 -17.50 26.23 -14.43
C ARG A 63 -17.32 26.56 -15.92
N GLN A 64 -17.05 27.82 -16.24
CA GLN A 64 -16.76 28.27 -17.61
C GLN A 64 -15.50 27.59 -18.18
N ALA A 65 -14.41 27.58 -17.41
CA ALA A 65 -13.17 26.92 -17.81
C ALA A 65 -13.35 25.41 -18.05
N VAL A 66 -14.13 24.73 -17.20
CA VAL A 66 -14.49 23.31 -17.39
C VAL A 66 -15.24 23.10 -18.71
N VAL A 67 -16.25 23.93 -19.01
CA VAL A 67 -17.02 23.79 -20.26
C VAL A 67 -16.13 24.02 -21.47
N ARG A 68 -15.31 25.08 -21.47
CA ARG A 68 -14.32 25.33 -22.54
C ARG A 68 -13.44 24.10 -22.78
N SER A 69 -12.86 23.55 -21.71
CA SER A 69 -12.00 22.36 -21.82
C SER A 69 -12.75 21.13 -22.30
N MET A 70 -14.05 21.01 -22.03
CA MET A 70 -14.87 19.94 -22.59
C MET A 70 -15.06 20.10 -24.11
N GLU A 71 -15.35 21.30 -24.60
CA GLU A 71 -15.46 21.55 -26.04
C GLU A 71 -14.13 21.29 -26.76
N LEU A 72 -13.02 21.75 -26.17
CA LEU A 72 -11.66 21.48 -26.68
C LEU A 72 -11.37 19.98 -26.71
N ARG A 73 -11.76 19.25 -25.67
CA ARG A 73 -11.66 17.80 -25.62
C ARG A 73 -12.43 17.12 -26.76
N GLU A 74 -13.68 17.51 -26.99
CA GLU A 74 -14.48 16.94 -28.07
C GLU A 74 -13.89 17.25 -29.45
N TRP A 75 -13.32 18.44 -29.64
CA TRP A 75 -12.61 18.80 -30.87
C TRP A 75 -11.38 17.90 -31.12
N HIS A 76 -10.52 17.70 -30.11
CA HIS A 76 -9.38 16.77 -30.21
C HIS A 76 -9.83 15.33 -30.48
N ARG A 77 -10.89 14.84 -29.82
CA ARG A 77 -11.44 13.49 -30.05
C ARG A 77 -12.00 13.29 -31.46
N ARG A 78 -12.46 14.36 -32.11
CA ARG A 78 -12.87 14.36 -33.52
C ARG A 78 -11.68 14.52 -34.47
N HIS A 79 -10.45 14.35 -34.00
CA HIS A 79 -9.22 14.58 -34.75
C HIS A 79 -9.17 16.00 -35.34
N GLN A 80 -9.58 16.99 -34.53
CA GLN A 80 -9.52 18.41 -34.87
C GLN A 80 -10.35 18.79 -36.11
N ARG A 81 -11.41 18.02 -36.39
CA ARG A 81 -12.36 18.30 -37.47
C ARG A 81 -13.39 19.35 -37.05
N GLY A 82 -13.63 20.32 -37.92
CA GLY A 82 -14.56 21.43 -37.69
C GLY A 82 -13.87 22.67 -37.12
N PRO A 83 -14.63 23.74 -36.80
CA PRO A 83 -14.07 24.96 -36.23
C PRO A 83 -13.45 24.67 -34.86
N GLU A 84 -12.29 25.26 -34.58
CA GLU A 84 -11.69 25.23 -33.25
C GLU A 84 -12.62 25.95 -32.25
N PRO A 85 -12.90 25.36 -31.08
CA PRO A 85 -13.71 26.02 -30.05
C PRO A 85 -12.99 27.25 -29.49
N SER A 86 -13.76 28.22 -28.98
CA SER A 86 -13.19 29.40 -28.34
C SER A 86 -12.29 29.01 -27.16
N ARG A 87 -11.16 29.71 -27.02
CA ARG A 87 -10.25 29.54 -25.88
C ARG A 87 -10.58 30.48 -24.71
N ASP A 88 -11.53 31.39 -24.88
CA ASP A 88 -12.00 32.30 -23.84
C ASP A 88 -13.11 31.64 -22.99
N PRO A 89 -12.91 31.44 -21.67
CA PRO A 89 -13.97 30.94 -20.79
C PRO A 89 -15.25 31.77 -20.81
N SER A 90 -15.18 33.09 -21.04
CA SER A 90 -16.38 33.94 -20.98
C SER A 90 -17.41 33.63 -22.07
N ASP A 91 -17.00 32.97 -23.15
CA ASP A 91 -17.91 32.57 -24.23
C ASP A 91 -18.85 31.41 -23.81
N TYR A 92 -18.62 30.82 -22.62
CA TYR A 92 -19.34 29.64 -22.13
C TYR A 92 -20.24 29.91 -20.93
N VAL A 93 -20.59 31.18 -20.63
CA VAL A 93 -21.39 31.58 -19.47
C VAL A 93 -22.71 30.80 -19.34
N ASP A 94 -23.44 30.60 -20.44
CA ASP A 94 -24.74 29.93 -20.38
C ASP A 94 -24.65 28.41 -20.30
N ALA A 95 -23.71 27.81 -21.04
CA ALA A 95 -23.44 26.36 -21.00
C ALA A 95 -22.90 25.91 -19.63
N ALA A 96 -22.30 26.83 -18.86
CA ALA A 96 -21.77 26.58 -17.53
C ALA A 96 -22.85 26.23 -16.47
N LYS A 97 -24.16 26.40 -16.71
CA LYS A 97 -25.20 26.25 -15.67
C LYS A 97 -25.62 24.79 -15.36
N GLY A 98 -25.13 23.79 -16.09
CA GLY A 98 -25.55 22.38 -15.96
C GLY A 98 -25.10 21.64 -14.69
N ARG A 99 -25.92 20.69 -14.20
CA ARG A 99 -25.58 19.80 -13.05
C ARG A 99 -24.34 18.94 -13.31
N ARG A 100 -24.16 18.48 -14.57
CA ARG A 100 -22.98 17.70 -15.00
C ARG A 100 -21.69 18.48 -14.79
N VAL A 101 -21.67 19.75 -15.19
CA VAL A 101 -20.53 20.67 -15.00
C VAL A 101 -20.21 20.80 -13.51
N GLY A 102 -21.22 20.89 -12.65
CA GLY A 102 -21.02 20.94 -11.20
C GLY A 102 -20.26 19.74 -10.61
N ARG A 103 -20.47 18.53 -11.15
CA ARG A 103 -19.71 17.33 -10.72
C ARG A 103 -18.24 17.41 -11.14
N TYR A 104 -17.98 17.93 -12.34
CA TYR A 104 -16.62 18.11 -12.85
C TYR A 104 -15.87 19.19 -12.07
N VAL A 105 -16.53 20.32 -11.78
CA VAL A 105 -15.97 21.36 -10.91
C VAL A 105 -15.60 20.80 -9.54
N GLY A 106 -16.49 20.05 -8.89
CA GLY A 106 -16.17 19.42 -7.60
C GLY A 106 -14.99 18.44 -7.68
N ALA A 107 -14.82 17.73 -8.79
CA ALA A 107 -13.67 16.86 -9.01
C ALA A 107 -12.37 17.66 -9.18
N VAL A 108 -12.41 18.77 -9.93
CA VAL A 108 -11.27 19.68 -10.14
C VAL A 108 -10.85 20.33 -8.82
N GLU A 109 -11.81 20.90 -8.07
CA GLU A 109 -11.60 21.47 -6.73
C GLU A 109 -10.95 20.43 -5.80
N ARG A 110 -11.50 19.21 -5.79
CA ARG A 110 -10.99 18.16 -4.91
C ARG A 110 -9.58 17.74 -5.28
N LEU A 111 -9.34 17.35 -6.53
CA LEU A 111 -8.05 16.80 -6.95
C LEU A 111 -6.92 17.81 -6.83
N TYR A 112 -7.13 19.07 -7.19
CA TYR A 112 -6.03 20.04 -7.26
C TYR A 112 -5.92 20.93 -6.02
N TYR A 113 -7.00 21.19 -5.29
CA TYR A 113 -6.97 22.13 -4.17
C TYR A 113 -7.23 21.49 -2.81
N THR A 114 -7.84 20.30 -2.77
CA THR A 114 -8.19 19.63 -1.49
C THR A 114 -7.26 18.47 -1.13
N LEU A 115 -6.95 17.59 -2.08
CA LEU A 115 -6.16 16.39 -1.79
C LEU A 115 -4.72 16.76 -1.43
N LYS A 116 -4.21 16.18 -0.34
CA LYS A 116 -2.86 16.44 0.17
C LYS A 116 -1.86 15.40 -0.37
N PRO A 117 -0.57 15.73 -0.42
CA PRO A 117 0.47 14.70 -0.52
C PRO A 117 0.24 13.58 0.51
N GLY A 118 0.53 12.34 0.14
CA GLY A 118 0.23 11.15 0.95
C GLY A 118 -1.14 10.51 0.68
N THR A 119 -2.05 11.20 -0.02
CA THR A 119 -3.37 10.64 -0.35
C THR A 119 -3.23 9.46 -1.31
N ILE A 120 -3.88 8.33 -0.99
CA ILE A 120 -3.90 7.12 -1.83
C ILE A 120 -4.93 7.28 -2.94
N VAL A 121 -4.51 6.95 -4.16
CA VAL A 121 -5.33 7.01 -5.38
C VAL A 121 -5.32 5.67 -6.10
N VAL A 122 -6.46 5.32 -6.68
CA VAL A 122 -6.70 4.05 -7.37
C VAL A 122 -7.12 4.36 -8.80
N VAL A 123 -6.40 3.83 -9.78
CA VAL A 123 -6.63 4.09 -11.21
C VAL A 123 -6.95 2.79 -11.92
N PRO A 124 -8.20 2.56 -12.34
CA PRO A 124 -8.56 1.35 -13.08
C PRO A 124 -8.08 1.41 -14.53
N GLY A 125 -7.51 0.31 -15.03
CA GLY A 125 -7.24 0.13 -16.46
C GLY A 125 -8.48 -0.20 -17.31
N PRO A 126 -8.32 -0.34 -18.64
CA PRO A 126 -9.41 -0.69 -19.55
C PRO A 126 -9.84 -2.17 -19.42
N GLY A 127 -11.14 -2.46 -19.35
CA GLY A 127 -11.64 -3.84 -19.32
C GLY A 127 -11.46 -4.58 -17.99
N TYR A 128 -11.79 -5.87 -17.96
CA TYR A 128 -11.87 -6.69 -16.74
C TYR A 128 -10.52 -7.28 -16.29
N PHE A 129 -9.63 -7.58 -17.24
CA PHE A 129 -8.34 -8.22 -16.96
C PHE A 129 -7.17 -7.23 -16.86
N SER A 130 -7.42 -5.94 -17.06
CA SER A 130 -6.38 -4.92 -16.86
C SER A 130 -6.03 -4.75 -15.39
N ASP A 131 -4.82 -4.25 -15.18
CA ASP A 131 -4.37 -3.85 -13.87
C ASP A 131 -5.13 -2.61 -13.38
N VAL A 132 -5.31 -2.56 -12.07
CA VAL A 132 -5.66 -1.37 -11.32
C VAL A 132 -4.37 -0.88 -10.67
N LEU A 133 -3.99 0.35 -10.96
CA LEU A 133 -2.83 0.99 -10.34
C LEU A 133 -3.24 1.59 -9.00
N ILE A 134 -2.35 1.48 -8.03
CA ILE A 134 -2.50 2.11 -6.73
C ILE A 134 -1.28 2.98 -6.50
N GLY A 135 -1.52 4.25 -6.19
CA GLY A 135 -0.49 5.25 -6.07
C GLY A 135 -0.72 6.17 -4.88
N GLU A 136 0.33 6.88 -4.51
CA GLU A 136 0.31 7.91 -3.48
C GLU A 136 0.68 9.25 -4.11
N ILE A 137 -0.09 10.30 -3.82
CA ILE A 137 0.19 11.65 -4.33
C ILE A 137 1.49 12.19 -3.72
N VAL A 138 2.44 12.57 -4.58
CA VAL A 138 3.75 13.11 -4.18
C VAL A 138 3.85 14.59 -4.54
N GLY A 139 3.40 15.45 -3.63
CA GLY A 139 3.58 16.90 -3.73
C GLY A 139 2.38 17.71 -4.26
N PRO A 140 2.62 19.01 -4.55
CA PRO A 140 1.59 19.92 -5.03
C PRO A 140 1.17 19.63 -6.48
N PRO A 141 0.07 20.25 -6.96
CA PRO A 141 -0.28 20.22 -8.38
C PRO A 141 0.83 20.75 -9.28
N THR A 142 0.91 20.15 -10.46
CA THR A 142 1.82 20.52 -11.55
C THR A 142 1.05 20.53 -12.86
N THR A 143 1.75 20.74 -13.97
CA THR A 143 1.21 20.63 -15.32
C THR A 143 1.97 19.55 -16.07
N VAL A 144 1.27 18.78 -16.90
CA VAL A 144 1.87 17.85 -17.87
C VAL A 144 1.55 18.30 -19.28
N THR A 145 2.50 18.10 -20.18
CA THR A 145 2.37 18.26 -21.63
C THR A 145 2.42 16.89 -22.29
N ASP A 146 2.29 16.86 -23.61
CA ASP A 146 2.52 15.64 -24.41
C ASP A 146 1.64 14.47 -23.96
N VAL A 147 0.37 14.77 -23.67
CA VAL A 147 -0.66 13.75 -23.48
C VAL A 147 -1.13 13.30 -24.85
N SER A 148 -1.16 11.99 -25.07
CA SER A 148 -1.30 11.42 -26.42
C SER A 148 -2.60 11.85 -27.13
N LEU A 149 -3.67 12.09 -26.37
CA LEU A 149 -4.96 12.56 -26.88
C LEU A 149 -5.03 14.06 -27.15
N TYR A 150 -4.12 14.85 -26.56
CA TYR A 150 -4.17 16.32 -26.56
C TYR A 150 -2.80 16.90 -26.95
N PRO A 151 -2.33 16.65 -28.18
CA PRO A 151 -1.04 17.17 -28.62
C PRO A 151 -1.02 18.71 -28.53
N GLY A 152 0.05 19.24 -27.91
CA GLY A 152 0.25 20.68 -27.71
C GLY A 152 -0.57 21.31 -26.57
N GLU A 153 -1.52 20.59 -25.98
CA GLU A 153 -2.28 21.12 -24.84
C GLU A 153 -1.61 20.79 -23.51
N THR A 154 -1.90 21.61 -22.51
CA THR A 154 -1.43 21.41 -21.15
C THR A 154 -2.55 20.88 -20.26
N LEU A 155 -2.22 19.98 -19.33
CA LEU A 155 -3.17 19.43 -18.35
C LEU A 155 -2.64 19.63 -16.93
N PRO A 156 -3.43 20.22 -16.02
CA PRO A 156 -3.16 20.15 -14.59
C PRO A 156 -3.08 18.69 -14.13
N ALA A 157 -2.11 18.38 -13.29
CA ALA A 157 -1.86 17.03 -12.83
C ALA A 157 -1.38 16.99 -11.38
N ARG A 158 -1.50 15.82 -10.75
CA ARG A 158 -0.83 15.49 -9.48
C ARG A 158 0.19 14.41 -9.75
N ARG A 159 1.44 14.62 -9.34
CA ARG A 159 2.45 13.56 -9.40
C ARG A 159 2.07 12.45 -8.43
N VAL A 160 2.30 11.21 -8.84
CA VAL A 160 1.96 10.02 -8.08
C VAL A 160 3.13 9.04 -8.08
N ARG A 161 3.44 8.48 -6.92
CA ARG A 161 4.29 7.32 -6.79
C ARG A 161 3.42 6.07 -6.84
N TRP A 162 3.56 5.27 -7.89
CA TRP A 162 2.88 3.98 -7.99
C TRP A 162 3.48 3.02 -6.97
N ILE A 163 2.66 2.56 -6.02
CA ILE A 163 3.06 1.70 -4.89
C ILE A 163 2.52 0.27 -5.04
N GLY A 164 1.49 0.07 -5.86
CA GLY A 164 0.94 -1.25 -6.11
C GLY A 164 0.22 -1.36 -7.44
N LYS A 165 0.04 -2.60 -7.88
CA LYS A 165 -0.83 -2.94 -9.01
C LYS A 165 -1.47 -4.30 -8.75
N ARG A 166 -2.73 -4.45 -9.15
CA ARG A 166 -3.46 -5.72 -9.04
C ARG A 166 -4.47 -5.85 -10.18
N PRO A 167 -4.60 -7.02 -10.83
CA PRO A 167 -5.61 -7.22 -11.85
C PRO A 167 -7.01 -6.91 -11.32
N LYS A 168 -7.82 -6.17 -12.09
CA LYS A 168 -9.16 -5.75 -11.69
C LYS A 168 -10.06 -6.93 -11.29
N ALA A 169 -9.90 -8.06 -11.98
CA ALA A 169 -10.58 -9.32 -11.70
C ALA A 169 -10.35 -9.89 -10.29
N ARG A 170 -9.24 -9.52 -9.63
CA ARG A 170 -8.87 -10.00 -8.29
C ARG A 170 -9.49 -9.19 -7.17
N PHE A 171 -10.18 -8.08 -7.48
CA PHE A 171 -10.90 -7.32 -6.48
C PHE A 171 -12.30 -7.88 -6.24
N LYS A 172 -12.80 -7.74 -5.00
CA LYS A 172 -14.18 -8.05 -4.62
C LYS A 172 -15.14 -7.25 -5.48
N GLU A 173 -16.31 -7.83 -5.73
CA GLU A 173 -17.34 -7.27 -6.60
C GLU A 173 -17.71 -5.82 -6.25
N VAL A 174 -17.86 -5.52 -4.96
CA VAL A 174 -18.18 -4.17 -4.48
C VAL A 174 -17.17 -3.11 -4.96
N LEU A 175 -15.87 -3.39 -4.87
CA LEU A 175 -14.83 -2.47 -5.34
C LEU A 175 -14.76 -2.48 -6.87
N ARG A 176 -14.90 -3.64 -7.50
CA ARG A 176 -14.90 -3.79 -8.95
C ARG A 176 -16.00 -2.97 -9.64
N ASP A 177 -17.20 -2.94 -9.07
CA ASP A 177 -18.31 -2.14 -9.58
C ASP A 177 -18.03 -0.64 -9.46
N ARG A 178 -17.40 -0.23 -8.36
CA ARG A 178 -16.96 1.16 -8.17
C ARG A 178 -15.93 1.58 -9.20
N LEU A 179 -14.96 0.72 -9.50
CA LEU A 179 -13.91 0.97 -10.51
C LEU A 179 -14.45 1.16 -11.93
N GLN A 180 -15.67 0.72 -12.22
CA GLN A 180 -16.28 0.88 -13.54
C GLN A 180 -17.10 2.17 -13.68
N LYS A 181 -17.46 2.84 -12.56
CA LYS A 181 -18.33 4.01 -12.57
C LYS A 181 -17.72 5.16 -13.40
N PRO A 182 -18.52 5.89 -14.19
CA PRO A 182 -18.06 6.99 -15.05
C PRO A 182 -17.78 8.29 -14.29
N THR A 183 -17.51 8.22 -12.98
CA THR A 183 -17.23 9.41 -12.17
C THR A 183 -15.73 9.72 -12.25
N PRO A 184 -15.33 10.96 -12.59
CA PRO A 184 -13.92 11.32 -12.77
C PRO A 184 -13.07 11.11 -11.50
N LEU A 185 -13.67 11.39 -10.34
CA LEU A 185 -13.05 11.26 -9.03
C LEU A 185 -14.10 10.79 -8.03
N MET A 186 -13.82 9.72 -7.30
CA MET A 186 -14.76 9.12 -6.33
C MET A 186 -14.03 8.72 -5.06
N ALA A 187 -14.54 9.10 -3.89
CA ALA A 187 -14.01 8.60 -2.63
C ALA A 187 -14.31 7.10 -2.48
N ILE A 188 -13.36 6.36 -1.92
CA ILE A 188 -13.48 4.93 -1.64
C ILE A 188 -14.11 4.74 -0.26
N ASP A 189 -15.18 3.95 -0.24
CA ASP A 189 -15.91 3.58 0.97
C ASP A 189 -14.99 2.83 1.95
N ARG A 190 -15.17 3.06 3.26
CA ARG A 190 -14.33 2.45 4.31
C ARG A 190 -14.28 0.92 4.22
N SER A 191 -15.38 0.27 3.84
CA SER A 191 -15.51 -1.18 3.78
C SER A 191 -14.59 -1.87 2.76
N VAL A 192 -14.09 -1.15 1.75
CA VAL A 192 -13.22 -1.72 0.71
C VAL A 192 -11.80 -1.14 0.74
N ARG A 193 -11.48 -0.24 1.69
CA ARG A 193 -10.13 0.34 1.83
C ARG A 193 -9.07 -0.71 2.15
N HIS A 194 -9.40 -1.67 3.01
CA HIS A 194 -8.48 -2.74 3.39
C HIS A 194 -7.96 -3.50 2.16
N GLU A 195 -8.84 -3.79 1.22
CA GLU A 195 -8.49 -4.49 -0.01
C GLU A 195 -7.55 -3.67 -0.92
N VAL A 196 -7.73 -2.35 -0.95
CA VAL A 196 -6.80 -1.43 -1.64
C VAL A 196 -5.43 -1.47 -0.96
N LEU A 197 -5.38 -1.45 0.37
CA LEU A 197 -4.12 -1.50 1.12
C LEU A 197 -3.37 -2.81 0.93
N GLU A 198 -4.07 -3.96 0.92
CA GLU A 198 -3.47 -5.26 0.62
C GLU A 198 -2.81 -5.33 -0.76
N ALA A 199 -3.33 -4.57 -1.71
CA ALA A 199 -2.81 -4.47 -3.07
C ALA A 199 -1.67 -3.44 -3.19
N ALA A 200 -1.59 -2.50 -2.26
CA ALA A 200 -0.66 -1.38 -2.27
C ALA A 200 0.60 -1.60 -1.42
N PHE A 201 0.48 -2.30 -0.29
CA PHE A 201 1.55 -2.41 0.69
C PHE A 201 1.76 -3.86 1.10
N ASP A 202 3.01 -4.22 1.37
CA ASP A 202 3.34 -5.51 1.98
C ASP A 202 3.01 -5.50 3.48
N GLN A 203 3.49 -4.50 4.21
CA GLN A 203 3.13 -4.23 5.60
C GLN A 203 2.32 -2.93 5.72
N PHE A 204 1.21 -2.99 6.42
CA PHE A 204 0.44 -1.80 6.77
C PHE A 204 -0.31 -1.99 8.08
N ALA A 205 -0.65 -0.88 8.71
CA ALA A 205 -1.57 -0.82 9.84
C ALA A 205 -2.70 0.15 9.51
N ILE A 206 -3.95 -0.23 9.77
CA ILE A 206 -5.11 0.64 9.62
C ILE A 206 -6.05 0.46 10.81
N GLY A 207 -6.24 1.55 11.57
CA GLY A 207 -6.96 1.47 12.83
C GLY A 207 -6.26 0.50 13.79
N GLU A 208 -6.97 -0.55 14.19
CA GLU A 208 -6.42 -1.61 15.05
C GLU A 208 -5.90 -2.80 14.24
N THR A 209 -6.07 -2.84 12.91
CA THR A 209 -5.66 -3.99 12.11
C THR A 209 -4.24 -3.82 11.60
N PHE A 210 -3.37 -4.78 11.90
CA PHE A 210 -2.01 -4.88 11.38
C PHE A 210 -1.95 -6.00 10.35
N SER A 211 -1.21 -5.77 9.27
CA SER A 211 -0.99 -6.76 8.23
C SER A 211 0.47 -6.85 7.83
N ALA A 212 0.95 -8.07 7.61
CA ALA A 212 2.24 -8.33 7.02
C ALA A 212 2.14 -9.39 5.92
N ARG A 213 2.81 -9.14 4.79
CA ARG A 213 2.88 -10.05 3.66
C ARG A 213 4.24 -10.73 3.60
N LEU A 214 4.20 -12.04 3.42
CA LEU A 214 5.34 -12.89 3.10
C LEU A 214 5.15 -13.34 1.65
N ARG A 215 6.15 -13.12 0.80
CA ARG A 215 6.11 -13.43 -0.63
C ARG A 215 6.82 -14.74 -0.88
N THR A 216 6.33 -15.52 -1.84
CA THR A 216 7.02 -16.71 -2.36
C THR A 216 7.19 -16.52 -3.87
N THR A 217 8.32 -16.93 -4.41
CA THR A 217 8.67 -16.75 -5.83
C THR A 217 8.78 -18.05 -6.60
N ALA A 218 8.91 -19.20 -5.93
CA ALA A 218 9.05 -20.49 -6.58
C ALA A 218 7.75 -20.92 -7.29
N ALA A 219 7.91 -21.68 -8.37
CA ALA A 219 6.82 -22.35 -9.08
C ALA A 219 6.27 -23.53 -8.28
N ASP A 220 7.18 -24.28 -7.68
CA ASP A 220 6.88 -25.45 -6.89
C ASP A 220 6.77 -25.06 -5.40
N PHE A 221 5.68 -25.49 -4.77
CA PHE A 221 5.43 -25.29 -3.35
C PHE A 221 4.94 -26.61 -2.76
N SER A 222 5.75 -27.23 -1.91
CA SER A 222 5.45 -28.54 -1.35
C SER A 222 4.73 -28.44 0.00
N THR A 223 4.11 -29.54 0.43
CA THR A 223 3.53 -29.64 1.78
C THR A 223 4.58 -29.53 2.89
N LEU A 224 5.84 -29.88 2.61
CA LEU A 224 6.95 -29.72 3.55
C LEU A 224 7.32 -28.25 3.71
N ASP A 225 7.30 -27.47 2.63
CA ASP A 225 7.54 -26.02 2.69
C ASP A 225 6.46 -25.33 3.51
N ASP A 226 5.18 -25.66 3.26
CA ASP A 226 4.07 -25.14 4.05
C ASP A 226 4.22 -25.51 5.53
N TYR A 227 4.49 -26.78 5.83
CA TYR A 227 4.70 -27.24 7.21
C TYR A 227 5.81 -26.45 7.92
N ASN A 228 6.95 -26.23 7.27
CA ASN A 228 8.07 -25.47 7.83
C ASN A 228 7.68 -24.01 8.10
N ILE A 229 6.97 -23.38 7.17
CA ILE A 229 6.51 -21.99 7.33
C ILE A 229 5.48 -21.89 8.45
N GLN A 230 4.47 -22.76 8.46
CA GLN A 230 3.44 -22.76 9.50
C GLN A 230 4.02 -23.06 10.89
N SER A 231 4.99 -23.98 10.98
CA SER A 231 5.63 -24.30 12.26
C SER A 231 6.38 -23.09 12.82
N PHE A 232 7.14 -22.39 11.98
CA PHE A 232 7.78 -21.14 12.36
C PHE A 232 6.77 -20.08 12.82
N LEU A 233 5.73 -19.83 12.01
CA LEU A 233 4.72 -18.80 12.29
C LEU A 233 3.93 -19.11 13.56
N ASN A 234 3.54 -20.35 13.79
CA ASN A 234 2.81 -20.76 14.99
C ASN A 234 3.69 -20.64 16.24
N TYR A 235 4.97 -21.03 16.17
CA TYR A 235 5.89 -20.86 17.29
C TYR A 235 6.03 -19.38 17.67
N VAL A 236 6.40 -18.55 16.69
CA VAL A 236 6.61 -17.12 16.89
C VAL A 236 5.34 -16.42 17.37
N SER A 237 4.18 -16.76 16.79
CA SER A 237 2.91 -16.18 17.22
C SER A 237 2.56 -16.58 18.65
N GLY A 238 2.84 -17.81 19.06
CA GLY A 238 2.59 -18.26 20.44
C GLY A 238 3.49 -17.58 21.46
N VAL A 239 4.76 -17.35 21.11
CA VAL A 239 5.68 -16.56 21.95
C VAL A 239 5.23 -15.10 22.05
N LEU A 240 4.87 -14.47 20.93
CA LEU A 240 4.37 -13.09 20.92
C LEU A 240 3.06 -12.96 21.71
N ALA A 241 2.17 -13.96 21.63
CA ALA A 241 0.96 -13.99 22.45
C ALA A 241 1.27 -14.05 23.95
N ALA A 242 2.31 -14.78 24.37
CA ALA A 242 2.74 -14.79 25.77
C ALA A 242 3.31 -13.44 26.23
N VAL A 243 4.01 -12.72 25.34
CA VAL A 243 4.49 -11.35 25.61
C VAL A 243 3.33 -10.39 25.83
N GLU A 244 2.31 -10.40 24.96
CA GLU A 244 1.11 -9.55 25.08
C GLU A 244 0.31 -9.83 26.35
N GLU A 245 0.25 -11.09 26.78
CA GLU A 245 -0.44 -11.51 28.01
C GLU A 245 0.40 -11.27 29.27
N GLU A 246 1.58 -10.66 29.15
CA GLU A 246 2.56 -10.46 30.22
C GLU A 246 2.92 -11.75 30.98
N LYS A 247 2.70 -12.91 30.35
CA LYS A 247 2.99 -14.22 30.92
C LYS A 247 4.48 -14.46 30.78
N ARG A 248 5.18 -14.39 31.90
CA ARG A 248 6.59 -14.79 32.00
C ARG A 248 6.66 -16.21 32.54
N PRO A 249 6.70 -17.23 31.67
CA PRO A 249 6.85 -18.60 32.13
C PRO A 249 8.16 -18.75 32.91
N ALA A 250 8.17 -19.66 33.88
CA ALA A 250 9.36 -19.94 34.69
C ALA A 250 10.51 -20.58 33.88
N LYS A 251 10.20 -21.05 32.66
CA LYS A 251 11.14 -21.62 31.69
C LYS A 251 10.95 -20.93 30.35
N ALA A 252 11.98 -20.99 29.52
CA ALA A 252 11.88 -20.58 28.12
C ALA A 252 10.77 -21.38 27.41
N MET A 253 10.12 -20.74 26.43
CA MET A 253 8.99 -21.30 25.70
C MET A 253 9.47 -22.18 24.55
N ASP A 254 9.20 -23.47 24.67
CA ASP A 254 9.29 -24.42 23.56
C ASP A 254 8.05 -24.35 22.65
N MET A 255 8.06 -25.17 21.59
CA MET A 255 6.95 -25.25 20.63
C MET A 255 5.63 -25.65 21.28
N ALA A 256 5.65 -26.60 22.23
CA ALA A 256 4.43 -27.10 22.86
C ALA A 256 3.77 -25.99 23.70
N ALA A 257 4.55 -25.27 24.50
CA ALA A 257 4.09 -24.13 25.28
C ALA A 257 3.54 -23.01 24.39
N ALA A 258 4.21 -22.69 23.28
CA ALA A 258 3.74 -21.70 22.31
C ALA A 258 2.38 -22.10 21.69
N LEU A 259 2.20 -23.37 21.33
CA LEU A 259 0.94 -23.87 20.80
C LEU A 259 -0.19 -23.87 21.84
N GLU A 260 0.09 -24.23 23.09
CA GLU A 260 -0.89 -24.14 24.18
C GLU A 260 -1.33 -22.68 24.42
N MET A 261 -0.40 -21.73 24.33
CA MET A 261 -0.73 -20.30 24.38
C MET A 261 -1.71 -19.88 23.27
N LEU A 262 -1.46 -20.30 22.03
CA LEU A 262 -2.38 -20.01 20.92
C LEU A 262 -3.75 -20.69 21.06
N LYS A 263 -3.79 -21.90 21.65
CA LYS A 263 -5.05 -22.60 21.92
C LYS A 263 -5.87 -21.87 22.99
N ALA A 264 -5.22 -21.36 24.03
CA ALA A 264 -5.85 -20.63 25.12
C ALA A 264 -6.30 -19.21 24.70
N HIS A 265 -5.57 -18.57 23.78
CA HIS A 265 -5.80 -17.19 23.34
C HIS A 265 -6.04 -17.13 21.83
N ARG A 266 -7.18 -17.67 21.39
CA ARG A 266 -7.53 -17.78 19.96
C ARG A 266 -7.63 -16.43 19.24
N ASP A 267 -7.92 -15.36 19.96
CA ASP A 267 -7.99 -13.98 19.45
C ASP A 267 -6.61 -13.37 19.13
N LEU A 268 -5.55 -13.89 19.74
CA LEU A 268 -4.17 -13.51 19.46
C LEU A 268 -3.56 -14.30 18.28
N VAL A 269 -4.22 -15.36 17.82
CA VAL A 269 -3.78 -16.11 16.63
C VAL A 269 -3.94 -15.20 15.40
N PRO A 270 -2.87 -14.90 14.64
CA PRO A 270 -3.02 -14.15 13.41
C PRO A 270 -3.89 -14.92 12.40
N GLU A 271 -4.84 -14.23 11.79
CA GLU A 271 -5.54 -14.77 10.62
C GLU A 271 -4.57 -14.88 9.46
N LEU A 272 -4.60 -16.00 8.74
CA LEU A 272 -3.73 -16.28 7.62
C LEU A 272 -4.54 -16.39 6.33
N THR A 273 -4.20 -15.57 5.34
CA THR A 273 -4.63 -15.75 3.95
C THR A 273 -3.47 -16.28 3.12
N SER A 274 -3.67 -17.40 2.44
CA SER A 274 -2.67 -17.99 1.55
C SER A 274 -3.07 -17.87 0.08
N ASN A 275 -2.09 -17.56 -0.76
CA ASN A 275 -2.20 -17.61 -2.20
C ASN A 275 -1.01 -18.39 -2.75
N ILE A 276 -1.21 -19.70 -2.90
CA ILE A 276 -0.21 -20.66 -3.39
C ILE A 276 -0.27 -20.67 -4.93
N ASN A 277 0.20 -19.58 -5.52
CA ASN A 277 0.50 -19.49 -6.95
C ASN A 277 1.95 -19.05 -7.09
N SER A 278 2.50 -19.07 -8.30
CA SER A 278 3.82 -18.48 -8.57
C SER A 278 3.67 -17.24 -9.45
N PRO A 279 4.06 -16.04 -8.98
CA PRO A 279 4.44 -15.70 -7.60
C PRO A 279 3.25 -15.76 -6.62
N GLY A 280 3.55 -16.11 -5.37
CA GLY A 280 2.58 -16.38 -4.30
C GLY A 280 2.76 -15.47 -3.10
N ALA A 281 1.87 -15.62 -2.11
CA ALA A 281 2.02 -14.94 -0.84
C ALA A 281 1.23 -15.57 0.30
N LEU A 282 1.76 -15.41 1.50
CA LEU A 282 1.07 -15.59 2.77
C LEU A 282 0.85 -14.19 3.36
N ARG A 283 -0.33 -13.92 3.89
CA ARG A 283 -0.62 -12.64 4.55
C ARG A 283 -1.23 -12.88 5.92
N LEU A 284 -0.60 -12.28 6.91
CA LEU A 284 -1.01 -12.32 8.30
C LEU A 284 -1.83 -11.07 8.63
N PHE A 285 -2.88 -11.25 9.41
CA PHE A 285 -3.71 -10.16 9.96
C PHE A 285 -3.97 -10.38 11.44
N ASN A 286 -3.93 -9.31 12.23
CA ASN A 286 -4.37 -9.36 13.62
C ASN A 286 -4.76 -7.94 14.09
N LYS A 287 -5.47 -7.85 15.21
CA LYS A 287 -5.75 -6.57 15.90
C LYS A 287 -4.56 -6.04 16.71
N ARG A 288 -3.51 -6.85 16.86
CA ARG A 288 -2.26 -6.55 17.56
C ARG A 288 -1.10 -6.52 16.56
N MET A 289 0.05 -6.03 16.99
CA MET A 289 1.24 -5.86 16.14
C MET A 289 1.92 -7.19 15.74
N LEU A 290 1.37 -8.32 16.19
CA LEU A 290 1.86 -9.69 15.95
C LEU A 290 2.25 -9.97 14.48
N PRO A 291 1.47 -9.61 13.44
CA PRO A 291 1.86 -9.82 12.05
C PRO A 291 3.20 -9.17 11.67
N ILE A 292 3.43 -7.94 12.14
CA ILE A 292 4.66 -7.18 11.84
C ILE A 292 5.83 -7.79 12.61
N ALA A 293 5.65 -8.07 13.90
CA ALA A 293 6.68 -8.70 14.73
C ALA A 293 7.07 -10.10 14.21
N ALA A 294 6.08 -10.90 13.77
CA ALA A 294 6.33 -12.22 13.18
C ALA A 294 7.08 -12.12 11.84
N ALA A 295 6.71 -11.18 10.98
CA ALA A 295 7.44 -10.94 9.73
C ALA A 295 8.87 -10.44 9.99
N LEU A 296 9.08 -9.64 11.04
CA LEU A 296 10.41 -9.16 11.43
C LEU A 296 11.27 -10.33 11.95
N LEU A 297 10.73 -11.17 12.82
CA LEU A 297 11.42 -12.37 13.31
C LEU A 297 11.73 -13.35 12.18
N LEU A 298 10.85 -13.46 11.17
CA LEU A 298 11.13 -14.24 9.97
C LEU A 298 12.28 -13.64 9.16
N ALA A 299 12.28 -12.33 8.90
CA ALA A 299 13.36 -11.65 8.17
C ALA A 299 14.70 -11.86 8.88
N LEU A 300 14.67 -11.75 10.22
CA LEU A 300 15.82 -11.99 11.07
C LEU A 300 16.31 -13.46 10.97
N ALA A 301 15.40 -14.44 11.09
CA ALA A 301 15.73 -15.86 10.95
C ALA A 301 16.32 -16.23 9.56
N THR A 302 15.79 -15.62 8.49
CA THR A 302 16.23 -15.90 7.11
C THR A 302 17.49 -15.15 6.69
N SER A 303 17.83 -14.05 7.37
CA SER A 303 19.05 -13.28 7.10
C SER A 303 20.35 -14.03 7.42
N GLY A 304 20.29 -15.06 8.26
CA GLY A 304 21.46 -15.78 8.76
C GLY A 304 22.21 -15.06 9.90
N ALA A 305 21.70 -13.93 10.38
CA ALA A 305 22.21 -13.28 11.60
C ALA A 305 22.12 -14.25 12.79
N SER A 306 23.21 -14.40 13.54
CA SER A 306 23.21 -15.20 14.77
C SER A 306 22.58 -14.39 15.89
N ILE A 307 21.44 -14.85 16.41
CA ILE A 307 20.77 -14.20 17.53
C ILE A 307 21.01 -15.04 18.76
N SER A 308 21.77 -14.49 19.71
CA SER A 308 21.80 -14.98 21.08
C SER A 308 20.98 -14.03 21.96
N PRO A 309 19.99 -14.52 22.73
CA PRO A 309 19.16 -13.70 23.63
C PRO A 309 19.96 -12.87 24.63
N ALA A 310 21.22 -13.24 24.89
CA ALA A 310 22.10 -12.57 25.85
C ALA A 310 22.92 -11.40 25.26
N THR A 311 23.03 -11.27 23.93
CA THR A 311 24.03 -10.36 23.32
C THR A 311 23.50 -9.51 22.17
N VAL A 312 22.23 -9.63 21.79
CA VAL A 312 21.70 -8.97 20.59
C VAL A 312 21.01 -7.67 20.97
N ASP A 313 21.53 -6.59 20.42
CA ASP A 313 20.86 -5.30 20.39
C ASP A 313 20.07 -5.21 19.08
N ILE A 314 18.74 -5.33 19.17
CA ILE A 314 17.85 -5.21 18.01
C ILE A 314 17.37 -3.76 17.96
N LYS A 315 17.72 -3.05 16.90
CA LYS A 315 17.19 -1.73 16.60
C LYS A 315 16.12 -1.84 15.52
N VAL A 316 14.93 -1.32 15.78
CA VAL A 316 13.85 -1.29 14.77
C VAL A 316 13.65 0.13 14.27
N VAL A 317 13.64 0.29 12.96
CA VAL A 317 13.35 1.56 12.27
C VAL A 317 12.17 1.37 11.32
N ASN A 318 11.55 2.46 10.90
CA ASN A 318 10.49 2.43 9.89
C ASN A 318 10.73 3.46 8.80
N SER A 319 11.29 3.03 7.67
CA SER A 319 11.55 3.91 6.52
C SER A 319 10.29 4.43 5.82
N ALA A 320 9.11 3.89 6.13
CA ALA A 320 7.84 4.35 5.57
C ALA A 320 7.29 5.60 6.27
N VAL A 321 7.90 6.05 7.38
CA VAL A 321 7.53 7.24 8.14
C VAL A 321 8.76 8.16 8.25
N ALA A 322 8.54 9.48 8.17
CA ALA A 322 9.62 10.45 8.36
C ALA A 322 9.85 10.71 9.85
N GLY A 323 11.10 10.59 10.31
CA GLY A 323 11.50 10.83 11.70
C GLY A 323 11.34 9.61 12.60
N ASP A 324 11.31 9.84 13.91
CA ASP A 324 11.16 8.78 14.90
C ASP A 324 9.72 8.25 14.90
N ASP A 325 9.57 6.93 14.74
CA ASP A 325 8.27 6.25 14.75
C ASP A 325 8.05 5.54 16.11
N PRO A 326 7.13 6.04 16.97
CA PRO A 326 6.82 5.38 18.24
C PRO A 326 6.37 3.93 18.06
N CYS A 327 5.75 3.59 16.93
CA CYS A 327 5.34 2.22 16.66
C CYS A 327 6.55 1.30 16.40
N ALA A 328 7.64 1.82 15.83
CA ALA A 328 8.88 1.05 15.66
C ALA A 328 9.48 0.67 17.02
N LEU A 329 9.43 1.58 18.00
CA LEU A 329 9.87 1.31 19.38
C LEU A 329 9.04 0.21 20.04
N VAL A 330 7.70 0.27 19.91
CA VAL A 330 6.82 -0.78 20.45
C VAL A 330 7.11 -2.13 19.81
N VAL A 331 7.32 -2.18 18.49
CA VAL A 331 7.72 -3.42 17.80
C VAL A 331 9.06 -3.93 18.30
N GLN A 332 10.04 -3.03 18.51
CA GLN A 332 11.34 -3.38 19.06
C GLN A 332 11.21 -4.03 20.43
N GLU A 333 10.45 -3.43 21.35
CA GLU A 333 10.22 -3.96 22.69
C GLU A 333 9.55 -5.34 22.65
N HIS A 334 8.53 -5.52 21.81
CA HIS A 334 7.82 -6.80 21.66
C HIS A 334 8.74 -7.89 21.11
N VAL A 335 9.55 -7.57 20.11
CA VAL A 335 10.49 -8.53 19.51
C VAL A 335 11.58 -8.90 20.52
N MET A 336 12.17 -7.92 21.21
CA MET A 336 13.20 -8.19 22.24
C MET A 336 12.63 -9.03 23.38
N ALA A 337 11.41 -8.74 23.83
CA ALA A 337 10.71 -9.56 24.82
C ALA A 337 10.50 -10.99 24.29
N ALA A 338 10.02 -11.15 23.06
CA ALA A 338 9.80 -12.45 22.45
C ALA A 338 11.09 -13.27 22.37
N VAL A 339 12.20 -12.69 21.88
CA VAL A 339 13.50 -13.36 21.79
C VAL A 339 13.99 -13.84 23.16
N ARG A 340 13.73 -13.09 24.24
CA ARG A 340 14.08 -13.50 25.61
C ARG A 340 13.20 -14.64 26.15
N LEU A 341 11.97 -14.76 25.67
CA LEU A 341 11.05 -15.84 26.06
C LEU A 341 11.30 -17.12 25.26
N MET A 342 11.92 -17.06 24.09
CA MET A 342 12.16 -18.23 23.24
C MET A 342 13.14 -19.22 23.85
N ASP A 343 12.80 -20.51 23.77
CA ASP A 343 13.75 -21.60 23.96
C ASP A 343 14.77 -21.63 22.82
N LEU A 344 16.06 -21.70 23.17
CA LEU A 344 17.18 -21.58 22.23
C LEU A 344 17.21 -22.71 21.20
N ASP A 345 16.99 -23.94 21.64
CA ASP A 345 17.03 -25.12 20.77
C ASP A 345 15.84 -25.11 19.81
N THR A 346 14.65 -24.79 20.33
CA THR A 346 13.43 -24.64 19.52
C THR A 346 13.59 -23.52 18.50
N TRP A 347 14.10 -22.35 18.93
CA TRP A 347 14.36 -21.22 18.03
C TRP A 347 15.34 -21.58 16.92
N HIS A 348 16.43 -22.26 17.26
CA HIS A 348 17.41 -22.73 16.27
C HIS A 348 16.75 -23.66 15.25
N GLN A 349 15.97 -24.63 15.72
CA GLN A 349 15.26 -25.58 14.86
C GLN A 349 14.30 -24.87 13.88
N VAL A 350 13.44 -23.96 14.37
CA VAL A 350 12.51 -23.25 13.48
C VAL A 350 13.23 -22.27 12.55
N CYS A 351 14.38 -21.71 12.94
CA CYS A 351 15.21 -20.89 12.05
C CYS A 351 15.81 -21.71 10.90
N VAL A 352 16.23 -22.94 11.16
CA VAL A 352 16.69 -23.86 10.10
C VAL A 352 15.53 -24.15 9.15
N GLN A 353 14.35 -24.51 9.67
CA GLN A 353 13.15 -24.76 8.86
C GLN A 353 12.75 -23.55 8.00
N ALA A 354 12.74 -22.34 8.58
CA ALA A 354 12.41 -21.12 7.86
C ALA A 354 13.43 -20.79 6.77
N ARG A 355 14.73 -21.00 7.03
CA ARG A 355 15.79 -20.82 6.01
C ARG A 355 15.69 -21.83 4.89
N ASP A 356 15.37 -23.08 5.19
CA ASP A 356 15.19 -24.12 4.17
C ASP A 356 13.97 -23.81 3.29
N ALA A 357 12.84 -23.42 3.90
CA ALA A 357 11.66 -22.95 3.18
C ALA A 357 11.95 -21.68 2.36
N ALA A 358 12.77 -20.75 2.86
CA ALA A 358 13.17 -19.57 2.11
C ALA A 358 14.04 -19.91 0.90
N LYS A 359 14.96 -20.87 1.02
CA LYS A 359 15.77 -21.35 -0.10
C LYS A 359 14.94 -22.08 -1.16
N SER A 360 13.98 -22.91 -0.76
CA SER A 360 13.15 -23.69 -1.69
C SER A 360 12.08 -22.85 -2.38
N THR A 361 11.39 -21.98 -1.62
CA THR A 361 10.22 -21.25 -2.13
C THR A 361 10.50 -19.80 -2.52
N GLY A 362 11.67 -19.27 -2.18
CA GLY A 362 11.96 -17.84 -2.23
C GLY A 362 11.15 -17.04 -1.22
N LEU A 363 10.82 -17.63 -0.06
CA LEU A 363 10.11 -16.95 1.02
C LEU A 363 10.87 -15.70 1.45
N ALA A 364 10.24 -14.54 1.34
CA ALA A 364 10.82 -13.28 1.75
C ALA A 364 9.76 -12.33 2.29
N THR A 365 10.21 -11.35 3.05
CA THR A 365 9.43 -10.21 3.53
C THR A 365 10.11 -8.95 3.02
N SER A 366 9.38 -7.84 2.91
CA SER A 366 9.95 -6.53 2.57
C SER A 366 10.65 -5.85 3.73
N ILE A 367 10.61 -6.44 4.93
CA ILE A 367 11.41 -5.99 6.08
C ILE A 367 12.88 -6.29 5.76
N THR A 368 13.74 -5.29 5.89
CA THR A 368 15.16 -5.41 5.58
C THR A 368 15.99 -5.55 6.86
N VAL A 369 17.05 -6.36 6.77
CA VAL A 369 18.00 -6.60 7.86
C VAL A 369 19.34 -5.98 7.48
N VAL A 370 19.81 -5.03 8.26
CA VAL A 370 21.13 -4.40 8.11
C VAL A 370 21.98 -4.82 9.30
N ASN A 371 23.04 -5.58 9.02
CA ASN A 371 24.03 -5.92 10.03
C ASN A 371 24.95 -4.72 10.17
N ASP A 372 24.86 -4.02 11.30
CA ASP A 372 25.81 -2.98 11.66
C ASP A 372 27.09 -3.69 12.10
N VAL A 373 27.98 -3.94 11.14
CA VAL A 373 29.36 -4.31 11.46
C VAL A 373 29.98 -3.03 11.98
N ASP A 374 30.31 -2.98 13.26
CA ASP A 374 31.06 -1.88 13.87
C ASP A 374 32.24 -1.53 12.95
N THR A 375 32.11 -0.44 12.19
CA THR A 375 33.23 0.14 11.46
C THR A 375 34.21 0.63 12.52
N PRO A 376 35.45 0.10 12.58
CA PRO A 376 36.40 0.38 13.65
C PRO A 376 36.82 1.85 13.74
#